data_AF-A0A383RB39-F1
#
_entry.id   AF-A0A383RB39-F1
#
_cell.length_a   1.000
_cell.length_b   1.000
_cell.length_c   1.000
_cell.angle_alpha   90.00
_cell.angle_beta   90.00
_cell.angle_gamma   90.00
#
_symmetry.space_group_name_H-M   'P 1'
#
loop_
_entity.id
_entity.type
_entity.pdbx_description
1 polymer ?
#
loop_
_entity_poly.entity_id
_entity_poly.type
_entity_poly.pdbx_seq_one_letter_code
_entity_poly.pdbx_strand_id
1 'polypeptide(L)'
;MAKQLQEKVGLIAQAEAEYEAIVEEVRGYCQNARQLREQADELRQSGSTDPQVATEVRKLLEQAEYFEQLANEKDGHPRLETIRHLEGLQWEATALKGTIQQNKSVLARQDIELEEAEREAVLLVQRAKEQIQETEQLLESQRAKLTELEGNRVE
;
A
#
# COMPACT_ATOMS: atom_id res chain seq x y z
N MET A 1 -3.24 8.56 -3.07
CA MET A 1 -3.02 7.59 -1.98
C MET A 1 -3.58 6.19 -2.28
N ALA A 2 -4.87 6.00 -2.55
CA ALA A 2 -5.40 4.65 -2.88
C ALA A 2 -4.70 4.03 -4.11
N LYS A 3 -4.49 4.82 -5.17
CA LYS A 3 -3.72 4.41 -6.35
C LYS A 3 -2.27 4.03 -6.02
N GLN A 4 -1.60 4.82 -5.17
CA GLN A 4 -0.22 4.54 -4.73
C GLN A 4 -0.12 3.26 -3.90
N LEU A 5 -1.11 2.98 -3.05
CA LEU A 5 -1.17 1.72 -2.30
C LEU A 5 -1.33 0.53 -3.26
N GLN A 6 -2.19 0.66 -4.27
CA GLN A 6 -2.38 -0.38 -5.30
C GLN A 6 -1.10 -0.61 -6.12
N GLU A 7 -0.40 0.45 -6.51
CA GLU A 7 0.90 0.36 -7.18
C GLU A 7 1.92 -0.37 -6.29
N LYS A 8 1.98 -0.07 -4.98
CA LYS A 8 2.86 -0.76 -4.03
C LYS A 8 2.53 -2.23 -3.85
N VAL A 9 1.24 -2.59 -3.81
CA VAL A 9 0.82 -4.00 -3.76
C VAL A 9 1.29 -4.75 -5.02
N GLY A 10 1.21 -4.12 -6.19
CA GLY A 10 1.74 -4.71 -7.43
C GLY A 10 3.25 -4.94 -7.38
N LEU A 11 4.01 -3.96 -6.88
CA LEU A 11 5.47 -4.09 -6.72
C LEU A 11 5.85 -5.16 -5.71
N ILE A 12 5.11 -5.30 -4.60
CA ILE A 12 5.33 -6.38 -3.63
C ILE A 12 5.13 -7.73 -4.29
N ALA A 13 4.02 -7.93 -5.01
CA ALA A 13 3.74 -9.19 -5.70
C ALA A 13 4.81 -9.54 -6.73
N GLN A 14 5.36 -8.54 -7.44
CA GLN A 14 6.46 -8.76 -8.37
C GLN A 14 7.73 -9.21 -7.62
N ALA A 15 8.11 -8.51 -6.55
CA ALA A 15 9.30 -8.85 -5.78
C ALA A 15 9.17 -10.22 -5.06
N GLU A 16 7.96 -10.62 -4.67
CA GLU A 16 7.68 -11.96 -4.12
C GLU A 16 7.90 -13.04 -5.20
N ALA A 17 7.46 -12.78 -6.43
CA ALA A 17 7.69 -13.68 -7.55
C ALA A 17 9.18 -13.80 -7.91
N GLU A 18 9.93 -12.69 -7.87
CA GLU A 18 11.39 -12.69 -8.07
C GLU A 18 12.11 -13.48 -6.97
N TYR A 19 11.68 -13.33 -5.71
CA TYR A 19 12.22 -14.10 -4.59
C TYR A 19 11.99 -15.61 -4.78
N GLU A 20 10.75 -15.99 -5.10
CA GLU A 20 10.39 -17.40 -5.30
C GLU A 20 11.17 -18.01 -6.46
N ALA A 21 11.36 -17.26 -7.55
CA ALA A 21 12.18 -17.71 -8.68
C ALA A 21 13.63 -18.00 -8.26
N ILE A 22 14.25 -17.16 -7.44
CA ILE A 22 15.61 -17.40 -6.91
C ILE A 22 15.62 -18.66 -6.04
N VAL A 23 14.63 -18.83 -5.15
CA VAL A 23 14.54 -19.99 -4.26
C VAL A 23 14.42 -21.29 -5.06
N GLU A 24 13.57 -21.32 -6.08
CA GLU A 24 13.40 -22.49 -6.94
C GLU A 24 14.64 -22.76 -7.82
N GLU A 25 15.33 -21.73 -8.32
CA GLU A 25 16.62 -21.90 -9.00
C GLU A 25 17.68 -22.54 -8.08
N VAL A 26 17.85 -22.00 -6.87
CA VAL A 26 18.79 -22.52 -5.86
C VAL A 26 18.46 -23.98 -5.55
N ARG A 27 17.16 -24.29 -5.37
CA ARG A 27 16.68 -25.64 -5.11
C ARG A 27 17.01 -26.58 -6.26
N GLY A 28 16.80 -26.16 -7.50
CA GLY A 28 17.13 -26.93 -8.71
C GLY A 28 18.62 -27.24 -8.80
N TYR A 29 19.49 -26.25 -8.57
CA TYR A 29 20.94 -26.47 -8.55
C TYR A 29 21.37 -27.44 -7.45
N CYS A 30 20.81 -27.30 -6.24
CA CYS A 30 21.07 -28.24 -5.15
C CYS A 30 20.66 -29.67 -5.48
N GLN A 31 19.53 -29.85 -6.18
CA GLN A 31 19.06 -31.17 -6.62
C GLN A 31 19.99 -31.78 -7.66
N ASN A 32 20.41 -31.00 -8.67
CA ASN A 32 21.34 -31.48 -9.69
C ASN A 32 22.68 -31.92 -9.08
N ALA A 33 23.23 -31.13 -8.14
CA ALA A 33 24.46 -31.48 -7.44
C ALA A 33 24.32 -32.81 -6.66
N ARG A 34 23.17 -33.05 -6.03
CA ARG A 34 22.91 -34.33 -5.33
C ARG A 34 22.83 -35.51 -6.29
N GLN A 35 22.08 -35.39 -7.38
CA GLN A 35 21.95 -36.46 -8.37
C GLN A 35 23.31 -36.85 -8.99
N LEU A 36 24.15 -35.86 -9.28
CA LEU A 36 25.49 -36.12 -9.81
C LEU A 36 26.39 -36.86 -8.81
N ARG A 37 26.26 -36.56 -7.51
CA ARG A 37 26.97 -37.30 -6.45
C ARG A 37 26.47 -38.72 -6.30
N GLU A 38 25.15 -38.92 -6.35
CA GLU A 38 24.55 -40.25 -6.32
C GLU A 38 25.06 -41.11 -7.48
N GLN A 39 25.09 -40.56 -8.71
CA GLN A 39 25.66 -41.23 -9.87
C GLN A 39 27.16 -41.55 -9.70
N ALA A 40 27.93 -40.60 -9.15
CA ALA A 40 29.35 -40.82 -8.87
C ALA A 40 29.57 -41.93 -7.82
N ASP A 41 28.72 -42.01 -6.81
CA ASP A 41 28.78 -43.03 -5.76
C ASP A 41 28.33 -44.40 -6.27
N GLU A 42 27.30 -44.48 -7.12
CA GLU A 42 26.90 -45.71 -7.81
C GLU A 42 28.05 -46.28 -8.66
N LEU A 43 28.72 -45.42 -9.45
CA LEU A 43 29.88 -45.80 -10.26
C LEU A 43 31.04 -46.30 -9.38
N ARG A 44 31.29 -45.67 -8.23
CA ARG A 44 32.29 -46.14 -7.26
C ARG A 44 31.93 -47.50 -6.65
N GLN A 45 30.65 -47.71 -6.36
CA GLN A 45 30.14 -48.96 -5.76
C GLN A 45 30.12 -50.13 -6.75
N SER A 46 30.16 -49.86 -8.06
CA SER A 46 30.25 -50.90 -9.09
C SER A 46 31.53 -51.76 -9.00
N GLY A 47 32.56 -51.29 -8.30
CA GLY A 47 33.84 -52.00 -8.13
C GLY A 47 34.68 -52.09 -9.40
N SER A 48 34.32 -51.36 -10.46
CA SER A 48 35.10 -51.30 -11.69
C SER A 48 36.46 -50.63 -11.44
N THR A 49 37.52 -51.31 -11.87
CA THR A 49 38.91 -50.79 -11.85
C THR A 49 39.30 -50.10 -13.15
N ASP A 50 38.35 -49.93 -14.07
CA ASP A 50 38.57 -49.24 -15.33
C ASP A 50 38.96 -47.77 -15.09
N PRO A 51 40.15 -47.31 -15.57
CA PRO A 51 40.55 -45.91 -15.50
C PRO A 51 39.53 -44.93 -16.09
N GLN A 52 38.70 -45.38 -17.03
CA GLN A 52 37.65 -44.58 -17.63
C GLN A 52 36.53 -44.26 -16.61
N VAL A 53 36.15 -45.22 -15.77
CA VAL A 53 35.16 -45.02 -14.69
C VAL A 53 35.69 -44.02 -13.66
N ALA A 54 36.97 -44.09 -13.30
CA ALA A 54 37.58 -43.12 -12.39
C ALA A 54 37.63 -41.69 -12.96
N THR A 55 37.72 -41.55 -14.28
CA THR A 55 37.63 -40.26 -14.97
C THR A 55 36.19 -39.73 -14.96
N GLU A 56 35.22 -40.58 -15.19
CA GLU A 56 33.80 -40.24 -15.20
C GLU A 56 33.30 -39.80 -13.82
N VAL A 57 33.67 -40.53 -12.77
CA VAL A 57 33.40 -40.15 -11.37
C VAL A 57 33.96 -38.76 -11.05
N ARG A 58 35.17 -38.44 -11.51
CA ARG A 58 35.77 -37.10 -11.31
C ARG A 58 34.95 -36.01 -11.99
N LYS A 59 34.56 -36.22 -13.25
CA LYS A 59 33.74 -35.26 -14.00
C LYS A 59 32.38 -35.02 -13.33
N LEU A 60 31.73 -36.06 -12.84
CA LEU A 60 30.45 -35.94 -12.12
C LEU A 60 30.59 -35.10 -10.85
N LEU A 61 31.67 -35.30 -10.09
CA LEU A 61 31.94 -34.53 -8.87
C LEU A 61 32.29 -33.07 -9.19
N GLU A 62 33.10 -32.81 -10.22
CA GLU A 62 33.39 -31.45 -10.69
C GLU A 62 32.10 -30.72 -11.12
N GLN A 63 31.20 -31.40 -11.83
CA GLN A 63 29.89 -30.85 -12.20
C GLN A 63 29.00 -30.61 -10.97
N ALA A 64 29.04 -31.50 -9.97
CA ALA A 64 28.28 -31.32 -8.73
C ALA A 64 28.77 -30.09 -7.96
N GLU A 65 30.09 -29.89 -7.85
CA GLU A 65 30.69 -28.71 -7.22
C GLU A 65 30.31 -27.42 -7.97
N TYR A 66 30.31 -27.46 -9.30
CA TYR A 66 29.84 -26.33 -10.11
C TYR A 66 28.40 -25.93 -9.79
N PHE A 67 27.47 -26.89 -9.68
CA PHE A 67 26.09 -26.58 -9.32
C PHE A 67 25.93 -26.06 -7.89
N GLU A 68 26.74 -26.52 -6.94
CA GLU A 68 26.76 -25.94 -5.59
C GLU A 68 27.24 -24.50 -5.57
N GLN A 69 28.27 -24.17 -6.36
CA GLN A 69 28.73 -22.80 -6.49
C GLN A 69 27.62 -21.90 -7.03
N LEU A 70 26.91 -22.32 -8.08
CA LEU A 70 25.76 -21.59 -8.62
C LEU A 70 24.64 -21.41 -7.59
N ALA A 71 24.34 -22.45 -6.81
CA ALA A 71 23.36 -22.37 -5.73
C ALA A 71 23.79 -21.32 -4.68
N ASN A 72 25.05 -21.35 -4.25
CA ASN A 72 25.59 -20.41 -3.26
C ASN A 72 25.63 -18.97 -3.78
N GLU A 73 25.98 -18.76 -5.05
CA GLU A 73 25.99 -17.44 -5.69
C GLU A 73 24.59 -16.82 -5.70
N LYS A 74 23.57 -17.62 -6.00
CA LYS A 74 22.17 -17.19 -6.04
C LYS A 74 21.56 -17.02 -4.66
N ASP A 75 21.85 -17.93 -3.74
CA ASP A 75 21.37 -17.86 -2.35
C ASP A 75 22.04 -16.73 -1.54
N GLY A 76 23.23 -16.30 -1.98
CA GLY A 76 23.99 -15.23 -1.36
C GLY A 76 23.40 -13.84 -1.59
N HIS A 77 24.14 -12.98 -2.29
CA HIS A 77 23.78 -11.57 -2.43
C HIS A 77 22.42 -11.33 -3.12
N PRO A 78 22.06 -12.03 -4.22
CA PRO A 78 20.81 -11.78 -4.94
C PRO A 78 19.57 -12.01 -4.07
N ARG A 79 19.49 -13.16 -3.39
CA ARG A 79 18.37 -13.47 -2.49
C ARG A 79 18.23 -12.44 -1.37
N LEU A 80 19.34 -12.01 -0.78
CA LEU A 80 19.36 -10.98 0.27
C LEU A 80 18.90 -9.61 -0.24
N GLU A 81 19.22 -9.25 -1.49
CA GLU A 81 18.71 -8.01 -2.09
C GLU A 81 17.20 -8.05 -2.29
N THR A 82 16.67 -9.16 -2.82
CA THR A 82 15.22 -9.30 -3.00
C THR A 82 14.48 -9.24 -1.67
N ILE A 83 15.01 -9.87 -0.61
CA ILE A 83 14.44 -9.79 0.75
C ILE A 83 14.43 -8.33 1.24
N ARG A 84 15.56 -7.62 1.16
CA ARG A 84 15.63 -6.21 1.60
C ARG A 84 14.69 -5.31 0.80
N HIS A 85 14.57 -5.55 -0.50
CA HIS A 85 13.64 -4.82 -1.35
C HIS A 85 12.18 -5.07 -0.93
N LEU A 86 11.82 -6.33 -0.69
CA LEU A 86 10.50 -6.72 -0.19
C LEU A 86 10.16 -6.06 1.14
N GLU A 87 11.07 -6.12 2.11
CA GLU A 87 10.89 -5.50 3.43
C GLU A 87 10.67 -3.99 3.31
N GLY A 88 11.45 -3.32 2.45
CA GLY A 88 11.28 -1.89 2.16
C GLY A 88 9.91 -1.57 1.59
N LEU A 89 9.45 -2.33 0.58
CA LEU A 89 8.13 -2.15 -0.03
C LEU A 89 6.99 -2.38 0.98
N GLN A 90 7.10 -3.41 1.82
CA GLN A 90 6.11 -3.72 2.86
C GLN A 90 6.04 -2.61 3.92
N TRP A 91 7.18 -2.06 4.31
CA TRP A 91 7.24 -0.94 5.25
C TRP A 91 6.56 0.30 4.66
N GLU A 92 6.88 0.66 3.41
CA GLU A 92 6.25 1.78 2.72
C GLU A 92 4.73 1.60 2.55
N ALA A 93 4.27 0.39 2.20
CA ALA A 93 2.85 0.08 2.08
C ALA A 93 2.12 0.23 3.43
N THR A 94 2.76 -0.19 4.53
CA THR A 94 2.24 -0.04 5.89
C THR A 94 2.13 1.44 6.28
N ALA A 95 3.16 2.24 5.98
CA ALA A 95 3.14 3.68 6.22
C ALA A 95 1.99 4.36 5.45
N LEU A 96 1.84 4.06 4.17
CA LEU A 96 0.74 4.58 3.34
C LEU A 96 -0.64 4.21 3.89
N LYS A 97 -0.81 2.97 4.35
CA LYS A 97 -2.06 2.52 4.99
C LYS A 97 -2.37 3.34 6.25
N GLY A 98 -1.34 3.63 7.05
CA GLY A 98 -1.45 4.53 8.21
C GLY A 98 -1.94 5.93 7.83
N THR A 99 -1.32 6.55 6.83
CA THR A 99 -1.72 7.90 6.35
C THR A 99 -3.15 7.90 5.79
N ILE A 100 -3.54 6.87 5.03
CA ILE A 100 -4.92 6.75 4.52
C ILE A 100 -5.92 6.70 5.67
N GLN A 101 -5.63 5.93 6.72
CA GLN A 101 -6.51 5.82 7.87
C GLN A 101 -6.64 7.14 8.64
N GLN A 102 -5.52 7.84 8.84
CA GLN A 102 -5.52 9.17 9.44
C GLN A 102 -6.36 10.15 8.63
N ASN A 103 -6.16 10.22 7.32
CA ASN A 103 -6.92 11.12 6.45
C ASN A 103 -8.42 10.82 6.46
N LYS A 104 -8.82 9.54 6.50
CA LYS A 104 -10.23 9.15 6.66
C LYS A 104 -10.82 9.67 7.97
N SER A 105 -10.08 9.57 9.07
CA SER A 105 -10.55 10.06 10.37
C SER A 105 -10.68 11.58 10.42
N VAL A 106 -9.77 12.30 9.76
CA VAL A 106 -9.84 13.76 9.65
C VAL A 106 -11.03 14.17 8.79
N LEU A 107 -11.23 13.52 7.64
CA LEU A 107 -12.36 13.79 6.76
C LEU A 107 -13.70 13.60 7.48
N ALA A 108 -13.87 12.49 8.21
CA ALA A 108 -15.09 12.24 8.96
C ALA A 108 -15.39 13.32 10.03
N ARG A 109 -14.36 13.91 10.64
CA ARG A 109 -14.54 15.04 11.58
C ARG A 109 -14.95 16.31 10.84
N GLN A 110 -14.30 16.58 9.71
CA GLN A 110 -14.61 17.74 8.88
C GLN A 110 -16.04 17.68 8.33
N ASP A 111 -16.53 16.50 7.97
CA ASP A 111 -17.91 16.32 7.52
C ASP A 111 -18.91 16.68 8.64
N ILE A 112 -18.63 16.26 9.88
CA ILE A 112 -19.47 16.61 11.05
C ILE A 112 -19.42 18.12 11.33
N GLU A 113 -18.23 18.71 11.36
CA GLU A 113 -18.05 20.15 11.58
C GLU A 113 -18.76 20.99 10.50
N LEU A 114 -18.73 20.52 9.25
CA LEU A 114 -19.45 21.16 8.14
C LEU A 114 -20.97 21.07 8.34
N GLU A 115 -21.51 19.89 8.67
CA GLU A 115 -22.94 19.73 8.94
C GLU A 115 -23.42 20.61 10.11
N GLU A 116 -22.61 20.74 11.16
CA GLU A 116 -22.91 21.62 12.30
C GLU A 116 -22.92 23.09 11.88
N ALA A 117 -21.89 23.53 11.15
CA ALA A 117 -21.79 24.90 10.65
C ALA A 117 -22.95 25.25 9.69
N GLU A 118 -23.38 24.32 8.83
CA GLU A 118 -24.53 24.49 7.96
C GLU A 118 -25.83 24.67 8.76
N ARG A 119 -26.05 23.84 9.80
CA ARG A 119 -27.23 23.98 10.68
C ARG A 119 -27.24 25.32 11.41
N GLU A 120 -26.11 25.74 11.95
CA GLU A 120 -25.97 27.04 12.61
C GLU A 120 -26.24 28.19 11.65
N ALA A 121 -25.69 28.13 10.43
CA ALA A 121 -25.91 29.16 9.41
C ALA A 121 -27.40 29.29 9.04
N VAL A 122 -28.13 28.16 8.92
CA VAL A 122 -29.58 28.17 8.67
C VAL A 122 -30.34 28.89 9.79
N LEU A 123 -30.00 28.61 11.05
CA LEU A 123 -30.63 29.26 12.21
C LEU A 123 -30.37 30.77 12.24
N LEU A 124 -29.12 31.18 11.95
CA LEU A 124 -28.77 32.60 11.88
C LEU A 124 -29.54 33.33 10.76
N VAL A 125 -29.69 32.69 9.59
CA VAL A 125 -30.46 33.25 8.48
C VAL A 125 -31.95 33.36 8.85
N GLN A 126 -32.52 32.36 9.53
CA GLN A 126 -33.91 32.42 10.00
C GLN A 126 -34.13 33.57 10.97
N ARG A 127 -33.25 33.70 11.98
CA ARG A 127 -33.30 34.79 12.95
C ARG A 127 -33.18 36.16 12.29
N ALA A 128 -32.29 36.30 11.31
CA ALA A 128 -32.15 37.54 10.56
C ALA A 128 -33.43 37.89 9.77
N LYS A 129 -34.10 36.89 9.18
CA LYS A 129 -35.38 37.08 8.50
C LYS A 129 -36.50 37.52 9.46
N GLU A 130 -36.58 36.92 10.64
CA GLU A 130 -37.54 37.33 11.68
C GLU A 130 -37.32 38.79 12.09
N GLN A 131 -36.07 39.18 12.33
CA GLN A 131 -35.72 40.56 12.66
C GLN A 131 -36.12 41.54 11.55
N ILE A 132 -35.90 41.18 10.28
CA ILE A 132 -36.33 42.00 9.14
C ILE A 132 -37.86 42.19 9.18
N GLN A 133 -38.62 41.10 9.34
CA GLN A 133 -40.09 41.17 9.39
C GLN A 133 -40.61 42.03 10.55
N GLU A 134 -40.02 41.90 11.74
CA GLU A 134 -40.36 42.74 12.89
C GLU A 134 -40.10 44.22 12.60
N THR A 135 -38.96 44.54 11.98
CA THR A 135 -38.63 45.92 11.60
C THR A 135 -39.55 46.47 10.52
N GLU A 136 -39.96 45.67 9.54
CA GLU A 136 -40.91 46.05 8.50
C GLU A 136 -42.27 46.40 9.10
N GLN A 137 -42.80 45.56 10.00
CA GLN A 137 -44.06 45.82 10.71
C GLN A 137 -43.99 47.10 11.56
N LEU A 138 -42.87 47.31 12.25
CA LEU A 138 -42.66 48.53 13.03
C LEU A 138 -42.67 49.75 12.11
N LEU A 139 -41.96 49.71 10.97
CA LEU A 139 -41.94 50.80 10.00
C LEU A 139 -43.34 51.08 9.43
N GLU A 140 -44.13 50.06 9.12
CA GLU A 140 -45.52 50.22 8.67
C GLU A 140 -46.38 50.91 9.73
N SER A 141 -46.28 50.48 11.00
CA SER A 141 -47.02 51.11 12.09
C SER A 141 -46.63 52.58 12.31
N GLN A 142 -45.34 52.90 12.21
CA GLN A 142 -44.83 54.26 12.32
C GLN A 142 -45.29 55.13 11.16
N ARG A 143 -45.29 54.60 9.92
CA ARG A 143 -45.82 55.28 8.74
C ARG A 143 -47.30 55.59 8.89
N ALA A 144 -48.10 54.61 9.31
CA ALA A 144 -49.54 54.82 9.53
C ALA A 144 -49.80 55.94 10.55
N LYS A 145 -49.05 55.94 11.66
CA LYS A 145 -49.15 56.98 12.69
C LYS A 145 -48.72 58.36 12.20
N LEU A 146 -47.67 58.44 11.37
CA LEU A 146 -47.26 59.70 10.75
C LEU A 146 -48.35 60.24 9.81
N THR A 147 -48.95 59.39 8.97
CA THR A 147 -50.05 59.78 8.09
C THR A 147 -51.26 60.31 8.88
N GLU A 148 -51.60 59.69 10.01
CA GLU A 148 -52.66 60.17 10.89
C GLU A 148 -52.35 61.57 11.49
N LEU A 149 -51.12 61.78 11.94
CA LEU A 149 -50.68 63.07 12.50
C LEU A 149 -50.59 64.17 11.43
N GLU A 150 -50.23 63.83 10.20
CA GLU A 150 -50.18 64.77 9.07
C GLU A 150 -51.59 65.11 8.56
N GLY A 151 -52.52 64.15 8.54
CA GLY A 151 -53.93 64.39 8.21
C GLY A 151 -54.65 65.28 9.22
N ASN A 152 -54.35 65.13 10.52
CA ASN A 152 -54.91 65.94 11.60
C ASN A 152 -54.33 67.38 11.68
N ARG A 153 -53.39 67.75 10.81
CA ARG A 153 -52.75 69.08 10.78
C ARG A 153 -53.36 70.05 9.75
N VAL A 154 -54.39 69.62 9.01
CA VAL A 154 -54.99 70.37 7.87
C VAL A 154 -56.39 70.93 8.18
N GLU A 155 -56.87 70.88 9.42
CA GLU A 155 -58.06 71.62 9.88
C GLU A 155 -57.66 72.85 10.72
#